data_AF-A0A534B6N5-F1
#
_entry.id   AF-A0A534B6N5-F1
#
_cell.length_a   1.000
_cell.length_b   1.000
_cell.length_c   1.000
_cell.angle_alpha   90.00
_cell.angle_beta   90.00
_cell.angle_gamma   90.00
#
_symmetry.space_group_name_H-M   'P 1'
#
loop_
_entity.id
_entity.type
_entity.pdbx_description
1 polymer ?
#
loop_
_entity_poly.entity_id
_entity_poly.type
_entity_poly.pdbx_seq_one_letter_code
_entity_poly.pdbx_strand_id
1 'polypeptide(L)'
;MSPPRRAALTALLIAGLAAPAPRAAAAAAAEADQAANALAHEILKQLVEINTTDSVGNVTTAAEATAQRFRDAGFPAADIAVLGFNERKKNLVVRLRGTAKHRPVLLIGHLDVVEARREDWSTDPFKLIEKDGYFYGRGTQDMKDGDAIMATTLLRMK
;
A
#
# COMPACT_ATOMS: atom_id res chain seq x y z
N MET A 1 -5.94 37.01 -69.33
CA MET A 1 -5.69 35.55 -69.30
C MET A 1 -4.73 35.26 -68.15
N SER A 2 -5.22 34.68 -67.06
CA SER A 2 -4.43 34.26 -65.90
C SER A 2 -4.61 32.76 -65.70
N PRO A 3 -3.59 32.01 -65.23
CA PRO A 3 -3.68 30.57 -65.09
C PRO A 3 -4.41 30.17 -63.79
N PRO A 4 -4.92 28.93 -63.67
CA PRO A 4 -5.65 28.49 -62.50
C PRO A 4 -4.70 28.13 -61.36
N ARG A 5 -5.06 28.54 -60.13
CA ARG A 5 -4.37 28.13 -58.90
C ARG A 5 -4.69 26.66 -58.60
N ARG A 6 -3.67 25.80 -58.53
CA ARG A 6 -3.80 24.43 -58.02
C ARG A 6 -3.98 24.48 -56.50
N ALA A 7 -5.14 24.04 -56.01
CA ALA A 7 -5.35 23.80 -54.58
C ALA A 7 -4.63 22.51 -54.19
N ALA A 8 -3.65 22.59 -53.29
CA ALA A 8 -3.06 21.43 -52.65
C ALA A 8 -3.99 21.00 -51.50
N LEU A 9 -4.60 19.83 -51.62
CA LEU A 9 -5.30 19.18 -50.50
C LEU A 9 -4.25 18.60 -49.54
N THR A 10 -4.06 19.24 -48.39
CA THR A 10 -3.33 18.65 -47.27
C THR A 10 -4.28 17.67 -46.56
N ALA A 11 -4.08 16.37 -46.77
CA ALA A 11 -4.80 15.34 -46.03
C ALA A 11 -4.27 15.30 -44.59
N LEU A 12 -5.06 15.81 -43.65
CA LEU A 12 -4.80 15.69 -42.21
C LEU A 12 -5.17 14.25 -41.79
N LEU A 13 -4.16 13.38 -41.62
CA LEU A 13 -4.34 12.08 -40.97
C LEU A 13 -4.63 12.32 -39.49
N ILE A 14 -5.91 12.29 -39.12
CA ILE A 14 -6.32 12.15 -37.72
C ILE A 14 -6.05 10.70 -37.34
N ALA A 15 -4.93 10.44 -36.67
CA ALA A 15 -4.69 9.16 -36.00
C ALA A 15 -5.75 9.02 -34.89
N GLY A 16 -6.78 8.22 -35.15
CA GLY A 16 -7.80 7.91 -34.16
C GLY A 16 -7.16 7.21 -32.97
N LEU A 17 -7.29 7.77 -31.77
CA LEU A 17 -7.02 7.06 -30.52
C LEU A 17 -8.02 5.90 -30.43
N ALA A 18 -7.60 4.71 -30.87
CA ALA A 18 -8.36 3.50 -30.64
C ALA A 18 -8.42 3.25 -29.13
N ALA A 19 -9.63 3.28 -28.56
CA ALA A 19 -9.85 2.85 -27.18
C ALA A 19 -9.34 1.40 -27.02
N PRO A 20 -8.64 1.06 -25.93
CA PRO A 20 -8.13 -0.29 -25.73
C PRO A 20 -9.30 -1.27 -25.74
N ALA A 21 -9.19 -2.33 -26.53
CA ALA A 21 -10.19 -3.40 -26.56
C ALA A 21 -10.39 -3.97 -25.13
N PRO A 22 -11.63 -4.38 -24.76
CA PRO A 22 -11.99 -4.73 -23.37
C PRO A 22 -11.09 -5.79 -22.72
N ARG A 23 -10.45 -6.66 -23.52
CA ARG A 23 -9.48 -7.66 -23.06
C ARG A 23 -8.17 -7.04 -22.55
N ALA A 24 -7.68 -5.97 -23.19
CA ALA A 24 -6.46 -5.28 -22.77
C ALA A 24 -6.66 -4.52 -21.46
N ALA A 25 -7.82 -3.88 -21.28
CA ALA A 25 -8.18 -3.22 -20.03
C ALA A 25 -8.31 -4.21 -18.86
N ALA A 26 -8.93 -5.38 -19.10
CA ALA A 26 -9.05 -6.43 -18.08
C ALA A 26 -7.68 -7.02 -17.67
N ALA A 27 -6.77 -7.22 -18.64
CA ALA A 27 -5.42 -7.68 -18.36
C ALA A 27 -4.63 -6.68 -17.50
N ALA A 28 -4.71 -5.38 -17.84
CA ALA A 28 -4.05 -4.33 -17.07
C ALA A 28 -4.60 -4.21 -15.64
N ALA A 29 -5.92 -4.36 -15.45
CA ALA A 29 -6.52 -4.38 -14.13
C ALA A 29 -6.05 -5.56 -13.28
N ALA A 30 -5.98 -6.77 -13.88
CA ALA A 30 -5.49 -7.96 -13.20
C ALA A 30 -4.00 -7.83 -12.80
N GLU A 31 -3.17 -7.24 -13.65
CA GLU A 31 -1.76 -6.97 -13.34
C GLU A 31 -1.62 -5.96 -12.20
N ALA A 32 -2.41 -4.89 -12.19
CA ALA A 32 -2.43 -3.91 -11.11
C ALA A 32 -2.87 -4.52 -9.77
N ASP A 33 -3.83 -5.44 -9.79
CA ASP A 33 -4.26 -6.17 -8.60
C ASP A 33 -3.22 -7.18 -8.12
N GLN A 34 -2.50 -7.85 -9.02
CA GLN A 34 -1.37 -8.71 -8.66
C GLN A 34 -0.24 -7.91 -7.99
N ALA A 35 0.12 -6.75 -8.55
CA ALA A 35 1.12 -5.87 -7.95
C ALA A 35 0.68 -5.35 -6.57
N ALA A 36 -0.61 -5.01 -6.41
CA ALA A 36 -1.18 -4.62 -5.13
C ALA A 36 -1.11 -5.75 -4.09
N ASN A 37 -1.47 -6.97 -4.48
CA ASN A 37 -1.42 -8.14 -3.61
C ASN A 37 0.01 -8.46 -3.18
N ALA A 38 0.97 -8.35 -4.10
CA ALA A 38 2.39 -8.53 -3.79
C ALA A 38 2.87 -7.49 -2.76
N LEU A 39 2.55 -6.21 -2.95
CA LEU A 39 2.90 -5.14 -2.01
C LEU A 39 2.25 -5.34 -0.64
N ALA A 40 0.96 -5.71 -0.60
CA ALA A 40 0.27 -6.00 0.64
C ALA A 40 0.92 -7.18 1.39
N HIS A 41 1.30 -8.23 0.67
CA HIS A 41 2.01 -9.37 1.23
C HIS A 41 3.39 -8.98 1.81
N GLU A 42 4.17 -8.17 1.09
CA GLU A 42 5.46 -7.66 1.58
C GLU A 42 5.31 -6.82 2.86
N ILE A 43 4.29 -5.96 2.91
CA ILE A 43 4.01 -5.14 4.10
C ILE A 43 3.57 -6.04 5.26
N LEU A 44 2.67 -6.99 5.03
CA LEU A 44 2.23 -7.95 6.04
C LEU A 44 3.41 -8.73 6.61
N LYS A 45 4.28 -9.27 5.74
CA LYS A 45 5.49 -9.99 6.16
C LYS A 45 6.37 -9.12 7.05
N GLN A 46 6.68 -7.90 6.60
CA GLN A 46 7.51 -6.97 7.37
C GLN A 46 6.89 -6.67 8.74
N LEU A 47 5.57 -6.43 8.79
CA LEU A 47 4.88 -6.13 10.05
C LEU A 47 4.89 -7.34 10.99
N VAL A 48 4.61 -8.55 10.51
CA VAL A 48 4.59 -9.78 11.32
C VAL A 48 5.99 -10.10 11.87
N GLU A 49 7.03 -9.85 11.10
CA GLU A 49 8.42 -10.11 11.49
C GLU A 49 9.00 -9.07 12.46
N ILE A 50 8.31 -7.96 12.68
CA ILE A 50 8.61 -7.01 13.74
C ILE A 50 7.79 -7.39 14.97
N ASN A 51 8.49 -7.84 16.02
CA ASN A 51 7.86 -8.10 17.31
C ASN A 51 7.39 -6.78 17.95
N THR A 52 6.07 -6.59 18.01
CA THR A 52 5.40 -5.40 18.56
C THR A 52 4.68 -5.69 19.89
N THR A 53 5.05 -6.76 20.59
CA THR A 53 4.56 -7.06 21.94
C THR A 53 4.96 -5.99 22.96
N ASP A 54 4.19 -5.87 24.04
CA ASP A 54 4.45 -4.87 25.07
C ASP A 54 5.70 -5.21 25.91
N SER A 55 5.91 -6.48 26.22
CA SER A 55 6.99 -6.92 27.11
C SER A 55 8.38 -6.64 26.55
N VAL A 56 8.64 -7.07 25.32
CA VAL A 56 9.98 -7.05 24.70
C VAL A 56 10.01 -6.41 23.31
N GLY A 57 8.85 -6.20 22.70
CA GLY A 57 8.73 -5.66 21.34
C GLY A 57 8.88 -4.14 21.23
N ASN A 58 8.69 -3.63 20.02
CA ASN A 58 8.71 -2.20 19.75
C ASN A 58 7.74 -1.82 18.61
N VAL A 59 6.65 -1.15 18.97
CA VAL A 59 5.63 -0.69 18.02
C VAL A 59 6.17 0.40 17.10
N THR A 60 7.02 1.28 17.62
CA THR A 60 7.66 2.35 16.82
C THR A 60 8.49 1.79 15.68
N THR A 61 9.13 0.63 15.85
CA THR A 61 9.89 -0.02 14.77
C THR A 61 8.97 -0.40 13.60
N ALA A 62 7.77 -0.92 13.87
CA ALA A 62 6.78 -1.20 12.84
C ALA A 62 6.25 0.10 12.20
N ALA A 63 5.91 1.10 13.02
CA ALA A 63 5.44 2.39 12.54
C ALA A 63 6.45 3.07 11.59
N GLU A 64 7.73 3.09 11.94
CA GLU A 64 8.78 3.67 11.08
C GLU A 64 9.03 2.86 9.81
N ALA A 65 8.98 1.52 9.90
CA ALA A 65 9.11 0.65 8.74
C ALA A 65 8.00 0.93 7.70
N THR A 66 6.76 1.09 8.16
CA THR A 66 5.64 1.46 7.29
C THR A 66 5.76 2.91 6.81
N ALA A 67 6.17 3.84 7.68
CA ALA A 67 6.38 5.25 7.31
C ALA A 67 7.41 5.40 6.19
N GLN A 68 8.48 4.58 6.22
CA GLN A 68 9.51 4.59 5.20
C GLN A 68 8.94 4.31 3.80
N ARG A 69 8.00 3.38 3.67
CA ARG A 69 7.35 3.09 2.39
C ARG A 69 6.61 4.29 1.82
N PHE A 70 5.95 5.08 2.66
CA PHE A 70 5.29 6.31 2.22
C PHE A 70 6.30 7.41 1.84
N ARG A 71 7.42 7.51 2.58
CA ARG A 71 8.52 8.41 2.22
C ARG A 71 9.11 8.04 0.86
N ASP A 72 9.37 6.75 0.63
CA ASP A 72 9.92 6.23 -0.63
C ASP A 72 8.94 6.43 -1.80
N ALA A 73 7.63 6.39 -1.53
CA ALA A 73 6.58 6.71 -2.50
C ALA A 73 6.37 8.22 -2.75
N GLY A 74 7.17 9.09 -2.12
CA GLY A 74 7.14 10.53 -2.36
C GLY A 74 5.98 11.27 -1.69
N PHE A 75 5.38 10.72 -0.63
CA PHE A 75 4.45 11.49 0.20
C PHE A 75 5.18 12.68 0.85
N PRO A 76 4.54 13.87 0.93
CA PRO A 76 5.15 15.02 1.59
C PRO A 76 5.47 14.72 3.06
N ALA A 77 6.64 15.14 3.55
CA ALA A 77 7.02 14.94 4.95
C ALA A 77 5.99 15.56 5.93
N ALA A 78 5.32 16.65 5.55
CA ALA A 78 4.26 17.26 6.35
C ALA A 78 2.97 16.42 6.47
N ASP A 79 2.82 15.39 5.63
CA ASP A 79 1.68 14.48 5.61
C ASP A 79 2.01 13.10 6.22
N ILE A 80 3.22 12.91 6.77
CA ILE A 80 3.64 11.71 7.50
C ILE A 80 4.09 12.12 8.91
N ALA A 81 3.51 11.51 9.94
CA ALA A 81 3.92 11.74 11.31
C ALA A 81 4.04 10.43 12.08
N VAL A 82 5.19 10.23 12.74
CA VAL A 82 5.42 9.13 13.69
C VAL A 82 5.53 9.73 15.08
N LEU A 83 4.51 9.51 15.92
CA LEU A 83 4.36 10.19 17.20
C LEU A 83 3.64 9.32 18.24
N GLY A 84 3.95 9.48 19.51
CA GLY A 84 3.26 8.75 20.56
C GLY A 84 3.82 9.01 21.95
N PHE A 85 3.41 8.16 22.88
CA PHE A 85 3.65 8.35 24.31
C PHE A 85 5.13 8.23 24.69
N ASN A 86 5.85 7.28 24.07
CA ASN A 86 7.27 7.06 24.31
C ASN A 86 7.96 6.45 23.07
N GLU A 87 9.27 6.26 23.14
CA GLU A 87 10.09 5.75 22.04
C GLU A 87 9.72 4.35 21.54
N ARG A 88 9.04 3.52 22.34
CA ARG A 88 8.59 2.17 21.94
C ARG A 88 7.13 2.12 21.46
N LYS A 89 6.35 3.18 21.66
CA LYS A 89 4.91 3.24 21.42
C LYS A 89 4.50 4.47 20.61
N LYS A 90 5.08 4.64 19.42
CA LYS A 90 4.64 5.65 18.45
C LYS A 90 3.62 5.06 17.47
N ASN A 91 2.63 5.88 17.12
CA ASN A 91 1.68 5.64 16.04
C ASN A 91 2.22 6.23 14.74
N LEU A 92 1.76 5.70 13.61
CA LEU A 92 1.94 6.29 12.29
C LEU A 92 0.63 6.98 11.86
N VAL A 93 0.72 8.24 11.46
CA VAL A 93 -0.35 8.98 10.80
C VAL A 93 0.11 9.38 9.40
N VAL A 94 -0.64 8.97 8.38
CA VAL A 94 -0.37 9.33 6.98
C VAL A 94 -1.61 9.97 6.37
N ARG A 95 -1.42 11.10 5.67
CA ARG A 95 -2.48 11.80 4.97
C ARG A 95 -2.27 11.72 3.45
N LEU A 96 -3.22 11.11 2.76
CA LEU A 96 -3.40 11.31 1.33
C LEU A 96 -4.37 12.48 1.11
N ARG A 97 -3.93 13.54 0.42
CA ARG A 97 -4.76 14.71 0.15
C ARG A 97 -5.66 14.47 -1.06
N GLY A 98 -6.98 14.47 -0.84
CA GLY A 98 -7.96 14.44 -1.91
C GLY A 98 -8.11 15.79 -2.62
N THR A 99 -8.70 15.78 -3.82
CA THR A 99 -8.99 16.97 -4.64
C THR A 99 -10.42 17.47 -4.47
N ALA A 100 -11.32 16.66 -3.90
CA ALA A 100 -12.72 16.98 -3.71
C ALA A 100 -12.98 17.75 -2.41
N LYS A 101 -14.11 18.47 -2.35
CA LYS A 101 -14.54 19.23 -1.16
C LYS A 101 -15.30 18.39 -0.12
N HIS A 102 -15.21 17.06 -0.20
CA HIS A 102 -15.88 16.16 0.74
C HIS A 102 -15.12 16.07 2.06
N ARG A 103 -15.81 15.61 3.10
CA ARG A 103 -15.18 15.33 4.41
C ARG A 103 -14.15 14.21 4.27
N PRO A 104 -13.03 14.27 5.02
CA PRO A 104 -12.05 13.20 5.02
C PRO A 104 -12.63 11.91 5.63
N VAL A 105 -12.12 10.78 5.17
CA VAL A 105 -12.33 9.46 5.79
C VAL A 105 -11.08 9.12 6.61
N LEU A 106 -11.29 8.58 7.82
CA LEU A 106 -10.22 8.05 8.64
C LEU A 106 -10.26 6.51 8.57
N LEU A 107 -9.15 5.92 8.15
CA LEU A 107 -8.88 4.50 8.32
C LEU A 107 -7.96 4.35 9.53
N ILE A 108 -8.27 3.42 10.43
CA ILE A 108 -7.56 3.25 11.70
C ILE A 108 -7.40 1.77 12.04
N GLY A 109 -6.24 1.44 12.59
CA GLY A 109 -5.87 0.11 13.05
C GLY A 109 -4.88 0.19 14.22
N HIS A 110 -4.34 -0.94 14.64
CA HIS A 110 -3.34 -1.04 15.70
C HIS A 110 -2.20 -1.96 15.29
N LEU A 111 -0.96 -1.56 15.62
CA LEU A 111 0.26 -2.28 15.24
C LEU A 111 0.79 -3.18 16.36
N ASP A 112 0.36 -2.96 17.60
CA ASP A 112 0.72 -3.80 18.73
C ASP A 112 0.08 -5.18 18.60
N VAL A 113 0.68 -6.15 19.27
CA VAL A 113 0.17 -7.51 19.27
C VAL A 113 0.28 -8.07 20.67
N VAL A 114 -0.65 -8.97 21.00
CA VAL A 114 -0.56 -9.71 22.26
C VAL A 114 0.67 -10.63 22.28
N GLU A 115 1.09 -10.99 23.49
CA GLU A 115 2.24 -11.87 23.71
C GLU A 115 2.13 -13.20 22.93
N ALA A 116 3.28 -13.73 22.54
CA ALA A 116 3.39 -15.01 21.84
C ALA A 116 4.67 -15.73 22.28
N ARG A 117 4.50 -16.70 23.17
CA ARG A 117 5.58 -17.57 23.66
C ARG A 117 5.90 -18.62 22.60
N ARG A 118 7.19 -18.82 22.29
CA ARG A 118 7.59 -19.74 21.21
C ARG A 118 7.20 -21.19 21.51
N GLU A 119 7.22 -21.57 22.79
CA GLU A 119 6.85 -22.89 23.28
C GLU A 119 5.36 -23.25 23.07
N ASP A 120 4.49 -22.26 22.93
CA ASP A 120 3.04 -22.46 22.70
C ASP A 120 2.71 -22.57 21.20
N TRP A 121 3.69 -22.41 20.31
CA TRP A 121 3.49 -22.33 18.87
C TRP A 121 4.20 -23.46 18.12
N SER A 122 3.53 -23.98 17.08
CA SER A 122 4.13 -24.94 16.14
C SER A 122 5.05 -24.30 15.09
N THR A 123 5.08 -22.97 15.02
CA THR A 123 5.93 -22.14 14.15
C THR A 123 6.51 -20.98 14.96
N ASP A 124 7.56 -20.30 14.48
CA ASP A 124 7.98 -19.05 15.14
C ASP A 124 6.85 -18.00 14.98
N PRO A 125 6.29 -17.44 16.06
CA PRO A 125 5.20 -16.45 15.96
C PRO A 125 5.62 -15.17 15.26
N PHE A 126 6.92 -14.85 15.19
CA PHE A 126 7.43 -13.62 14.56
C PHE A 126 8.17 -13.92 13.25
N LYS A 127 7.79 -15.02 12.57
CA LYS A 127 8.14 -15.28 11.17
C LYS A 127 6.86 -15.54 10.41
N LEU A 128 6.64 -14.82 9.30
CA LEU A 128 5.50 -15.11 8.44
C LEU A 128 5.74 -16.44 7.73
N ILE A 129 4.89 -17.43 8.02
CA ILE A 129 4.93 -18.74 7.37
C ILE A 129 3.68 -18.90 6.50
N GLU A 130 3.89 -19.20 5.22
CA GLU A 130 2.83 -19.53 4.27
C GLU A 130 2.71 -21.05 4.16
N LYS A 131 1.55 -21.60 4.50
CA LYS A 131 1.33 -23.05 4.46
C LYS A 131 -0.14 -23.35 4.20
N ASP A 132 -0.40 -24.29 3.28
CA ASP A 132 -1.74 -24.80 2.97
C ASP A 132 -2.79 -23.71 2.65
N GLY A 133 -2.35 -22.59 2.04
CA GLY A 133 -3.20 -21.45 1.70
C GLY A 133 -3.46 -20.46 2.86
N TYR A 134 -2.76 -20.62 3.99
CA TYR A 134 -2.89 -19.75 5.16
C TYR A 134 -1.57 -19.04 5.50
N PHE A 135 -1.71 -17.88 6.15
CA PHE A 135 -0.61 -17.11 6.73
C PHE A 135 -0.55 -17.30 8.24
N TYR A 136 0.54 -17.89 8.72
CA TYR A 136 0.79 -18.12 10.14
C TYR A 136 1.80 -17.09 10.67
N GLY A 137 1.46 -16.48 11.80
CA GLY A 137 2.29 -15.50 12.50
C GLY A 137 1.45 -14.68 13.48
N ARG A 138 2.07 -14.16 14.54
CA ARG A 138 1.40 -13.28 15.50
C ARG A 138 1.06 -11.95 14.82
N GLY A 139 -0.24 -11.68 14.80
CA GLY A 139 -0.80 -10.44 14.28
C GLY A 139 -1.28 -10.55 12.83
N THR A 140 -1.18 -11.71 12.18
CA THR A 140 -1.66 -11.89 10.80
C THR A 140 -3.15 -11.58 10.65
N GLN A 141 -3.98 -11.97 11.63
CA GLN A 141 -5.43 -11.69 11.64
C GLN A 141 -5.82 -10.48 12.52
N ASP A 142 -5.02 -10.19 13.57
CA ASP A 142 -5.30 -9.10 14.51
C ASP A 142 -4.05 -8.22 14.72
N MET A 143 -3.90 -7.15 13.94
CA MET A 143 -4.67 -6.84 12.72
C MET A 143 -3.78 -6.38 11.56
N LYS A 144 -2.57 -6.94 11.49
CA LYS A 144 -1.52 -6.50 10.56
C LYS A 144 -1.88 -6.76 9.10
N ASP A 145 -2.82 -7.66 8.81
CA ASP A 145 -3.43 -7.80 7.49
C ASP A 145 -4.21 -6.55 7.09
N GLY A 146 -5.08 -6.06 7.97
CA GLY A 146 -5.83 -4.83 7.79
C GLY A 146 -4.88 -3.64 7.61
N ASP A 147 -3.84 -3.53 8.44
CA ASP A 147 -2.83 -2.46 8.31
C ASP A 147 -2.09 -2.51 6.98
N ALA A 148 -1.68 -3.71 6.53
CA ALA A 148 -1.02 -3.90 5.26
C ALA A 148 -1.92 -3.51 4.07
N ILE A 149 -3.20 -3.88 4.12
CA ILE A 149 -4.20 -3.53 3.10
C ILE A 149 -4.43 -2.01 3.08
N MET A 150 -4.59 -1.38 4.24
CA MET A 150 -4.76 0.08 4.34
C MET A 150 -3.55 0.81 3.77
N ALA A 151 -2.33 0.41 4.15
CA ALA A 151 -1.11 1.04 3.64
C ALA A 151 -0.96 0.87 2.13
N THR A 152 -1.18 -0.34 1.62
CA THR A 152 -1.16 -0.65 0.18
C THR A 152 -2.17 0.20 -0.59
N THR A 153 -3.39 0.34 -0.06
CA THR A 153 -4.44 1.14 -0.68
C THR A 153 -4.02 2.59 -0.82
N LEU A 154 -3.47 3.20 0.24
CA LEU A 154 -2.99 4.58 0.18
C LEU A 154 -1.81 4.74 -0.79
N LEU A 155 -0.89 3.78 -0.83
CA LEU A 155 0.26 3.79 -1.75
C LEU A 155 -0.19 3.72 -3.22
N ARG A 156 -1.22 2.91 -3.53
CA ARG A 156 -1.80 2.81 -4.88
C ARG A 156 -2.52 4.07 -5.35
N MET A 157 -3.07 4.85 -4.42
CA MET A 157 -3.87 6.04 -4.72
C MET A 157 -3.05 7.33 -4.84
N LYS A 158 -1.74 7.27 -4.56
CA LYS A 158 -0.84 8.43 -4.59
C LYS A 158 -0.48 8.87 -6.00
#